data_AF-A0A7X6YYP1-F1
#
_entry.id   AF-A0A7X6YYP1-F1
#
_cell.length_a   1.000
_cell.length_b   1.000
_cell.length_c   1.000
_cell.angle_alpha   90.00
_cell.angle_beta   90.00
_cell.angle_gamma   90.00
#
_symmetry.space_group_name_H-M   'P 1'
#
loop_
_entity.id
_entity.type
_entity.pdbx_description
1 polymer ?
#
loop_
_entity_poly.entity_id
_entity_poly.type
_entity_poly.pdbx_seq_one_letter_code
_entity_poly.pdbx_strand_id
1 'polypeptide(L)'
;MKKAKVIHGGFDWIPLHELIKFPPRKPDHRKPIFRTVRQSAEEGRGSDLFLVNHSGAPVKTIKVFSTSFVTVDDSAYSSIDEQGVTYYDIPDGSAVKIDQYDDYYDLDYVIGFVLEIESETLGKYQINCIGDKGGVKDMVILWDTGEVNRSVGLQKLE
;
A
#
# COMPACT_ATOMS: atom_id res chain seq x y z
N MET A 1 -18.85 -6.13 -14.19
CA MET A 1 -17.81 -5.66 -13.26
C MET A 1 -16.91 -6.85 -12.95
N LYS A 2 -15.59 -6.77 -13.24
CA LYS A 2 -14.63 -7.80 -12.79
C LYS A 2 -14.59 -7.72 -11.26
N LYS A 3 -14.83 -8.84 -10.56
CA LYS A 3 -14.66 -8.89 -9.11
C LYS A 3 -13.18 -8.65 -8.81
N ALA A 4 -12.90 -7.63 -8.01
CA ALA A 4 -11.56 -7.38 -7.50
C ALA A 4 -11.17 -8.58 -6.61
N LYS A 5 -9.98 -9.15 -6.83
CA LYS A 5 -9.56 -10.41 -6.22
C LYS A 5 -8.77 -10.11 -4.95
N VAL A 6 -9.20 -10.69 -3.82
CA VAL A 6 -8.39 -10.79 -2.60
C VAL A 6 -7.42 -11.95 -2.76
N ILE A 7 -6.16 -11.74 -2.37
CA ILE A 7 -5.10 -12.76 -2.41
C ILE A 7 -4.86 -13.23 -0.98
N HIS A 8 -4.78 -14.54 -0.80
CA HIS A 8 -4.59 -15.16 0.51
C HIS A 8 -3.19 -15.77 0.61
N GLY A 9 -2.52 -15.53 1.74
CA GLY A 9 -1.19 -16.08 2.03
C GLY A 9 -0.06 -15.47 1.18
N GLY A 10 1.19 -15.84 1.50
CA GLY A 10 2.38 -15.39 0.77
C GLY A 10 2.89 -13.98 1.14
N PHE A 11 2.31 -13.36 2.18
CA PHE A 11 2.65 -12.01 2.63
C PHE A 11 3.07 -11.96 4.09
N ASP A 12 3.84 -12.96 4.55
CA ASP A 12 4.34 -13.03 5.93
C ASP A 12 5.25 -11.85 6.26
N TRP A 13 5.06 -11.27 7.45
CA TRP A 13 5.93 -10.21 7.95
C TRP A 13 7.18 -10.83 8.59
N ILE A 14 8.34 -10.44 8.09
CA ILE A 14 9.63 -10.76 8.70
C ILE A 14 10.33 -9.45 9.03
N PRO A 15 10.62 -9.17 10.31
CA PRO A 15 11.33 -7.96 10.70
C PRO A 15 12.69 -7.84 10.00
N LEU A 16 13.06 -6.60 9.65
CA LEU A 16 14.29 -6.35 8.89
C LEU A 16 15.57 -6.85 9.59
N HIS A 17 15.59 -6.83 10.92
CA HIS A 17 16.73 -7.30 11.71
C HIS A 17 16.92 -8.83 11.66
N GLU A 18 15.89 -9.58 11.28
CA GLU A 18 15.98 -11.03 11.04
C GLU A 18 16.46 -11.32 9.61
N LEU A 19 16.06 -10.48 8.64
CA LEU A 19 16.45 -10.60 7.23
C LEU A 19 17.90 -10.18 6.99
N ILE A 20 18.36 -9.09 7.62
CA ILE A 20 19.68 -8.51 7.40
C ILE A 20 20.47 -8.57 8.71
N LYS A 21 21.43 -9.50 8.76
CA LYS A 21 22.28 -9.73 9.94
C LYS A 21 23.48 -8.77 10.05
N PHE A 22 23.84 -8.09 8.96
CA PHE A 22 24.98 -7.18 8.92
C PHE A 22 24.70 -5.93 8.07
N PRO A 23 25.05 -4.71 8.53
CA PRO A 23 25.60 -4.41 9.87
C PRO A 23 24.58 -4.72 10.98
N PRO A 24 25.02 -5.03 12.22
CA PRO A 24 24.11 -5.28 13.32
C PRO A 24 23.20 -4.07 13.55
N ARG A 25 21.89 -4.31 13.60
CA ARG A 25 20.88 -3.28 13.85
C ARG A 25 20.18 -3.57 15.17
N LYS A 26 19.73 -2.52 15.86
CA LYS A 26 18.85 -2.68 17.01
C LYS A 26 17.58 -3.42 16.56
N PRO A 27 17.16 -4.49 17.25
CA PRO A 27 15.92 -5.17 16.94
C PRO A 27 14.72 -4.21 16.97
N ASP A 28 13.87 -4.32 15.96
CA ASP A 28 12.58 -3.63 15.87
C ASP A 28 11.47 -4.68 15.97
N HIS A 29 10.73 -4.64 17.08
CA HIS A 29 9.72 -5.63 17.42
C HIS A 29 8.29 -5.17 17.08
N ARG A 30 8.14 -3.97 16.49
CA ARG A 30 6.83 -3.47 16.06
C ARG A 30 6.25 -4.39 14.98
N LYS A 31 4.92 -4.49 14.96
CA LYS A 31 4.18 -5.26 13.96
C LYS A 31 3.40 -4.32 13.05
N PRO A 32 3.39 -4.56 11.73
CA PRO A 32 2.55 -3.79 10.84
C PRO A 32 1.08 -4.12 11.10
N ILE A 33 0.20 -3.11 11.10
CA ILE A 33 -1.25 -3.28 10.91
C ILE A 33 -1.55 -3.31 9.41
N PHE A 34 -0.95 -2.39 8.66
CA PHE A 34 -1.04 -2.33 7.19
C PHE A 34 0.34 -2.11 6.60
N ARG A 35 0.65 -2.79 5.50
CA ARG A 35 1.87 -2.58 4.73
C ARG A 35 1.65 -2.76 3.24
N THR A 36 2.47 -2.10 2.45
CA THR A 36 2.58 -2.37 1.02
C THR A 36 3.62 -3.45 0.75
N VAL A 37 3.39 -4.25 -0.28
CA VAL A 37 4.34 -5.22 -0.84
C VAL A 37 4.31 -5.09 -2.36
N ARG A 38 5.46 -4.81 -2.96
CA ARG A 38 5.66 -4.77 -4.41
C ARG A 38 6.26 -6.09 -4.86
N GLN A 39 5.63 -6.74 -5.83
CA GLN A 39 6.10 -7.99 -6.42
C GLN A 39 6.23 -7.81 -7.92
N SER A 40 7.23 -8.44 -8.53
CA SER A 40 7.30 -8.51 -9.99
C SER A 40 6.02 -9.12 -10.51
N ALA A 41 5.37 -8.44 -11.46
CA ALA A 41 4.36 -9.06 -12.28
C ALA A 41 5.01 -10.13 -13.18
N GLU A 42 4.19 -10.91 -13.88
CA GLU A 42 4.66 -11.86 -14.91
C GLU A 42 5.70 -11.19 -15.83
N GLU A 43 6.69 -11.96 -16.31
CA GLU A 43 7.85 -11.44 -17.06
C GLU A 43 7.45 -10.38 -18.11
N GLY A 44 8.01 -9.18 -17.96
CA GLY A 44 7.79 -8.05 -18.87
C GLY A 44 6.56 -7.20 -18.59
N ARG A 45 5.84 -7.41 -17.47
CA ARG A 45 4.64 -6.62 -17.09
C ARG A 45 4.85 -5.65 -15.92
N GLY A 46 6.12 -5.39 -15.58
CA GLY A 46 6.49 -4.51 -14.47
C GLY A 46 6.24 -5.15 -13.11
N SER A 47 5.66 -4.38 -12.18
CA SER A 47 5.49 -4.75 -10.78
C SER A 47 4.07 -4.48 -10.29
N ASP A 48 3.49 -5.42 -9.56
CA ASP A 48 2.22 -5.24 -8.85
C ASP A 48 2.45 -4.75 -7.42
N LEU A 49 1.61 -3.81 -6.97
CA LEU A 49 1.59 -3.32 -5.60
C LEU A 49 0.38 -3.87 -4.85
N PHE A 50 0.63 -4.43 -3.67
CA PHE A 50 -0.40 -4.98 -2.79
C PHE A 50 -0.46 -4.25 -1.46
N LEU A 51 -1.66 -4.09 -0.91
CA LEU A 51 -1.90 -3.74 0.49
C LEU A 51 -2.18 -5.01 1.27
N VAL A 52 -1.42 -5.27 2.32
CA VAL A 52 -1.60 -6.44 3.18
C VAL A 52 -2.25 -6.04 4.51
N ASN A 53 -3.30 -6.74 4.89
CA ASN A 53 -3.94 -6.64 6.20
C ASN A 53 -3.19 -7.53 7.21
N HIS A 54 -2.62 -6.90 8.25
CA HIS A 54 -1.99 -7.55 9.40
C HIS A 54 -2.62 -7.07 10.72
N SER A 55 -3.86 -6.60 10.66
CA SER A 55 -4.55 -6.03 11.84
C SER A 55 -4.96 -7.06 12.88
N GLY A 56 -4.82 -8.36 12.61
CA GLY A 56 -5.32 -9.45 13.46
C GLY A 56 -6.83 -9.65 13.37
N ALA A 57 -7.53 -8.89 12.51
CA ALA A 57 -8.97 -8.94 12.30
C ALA A 57 -9.32 -8.75 10.82
N PRO A 58 -10.49 -9.23 10.35
CA PRO A 58 -10.95 -8.92 9.01
C PRO A 58 -11.25 -7.43 8.86
N VAL A 59 -10.88 -6.88 7.70
CA VAL A 59 -11.26 -5.52 7.28
C VAL A 59 -12.51 -5.63 6.42
N LYS A 60 -13.54 -4.86 6.77
CA LYS A 60 -14.85 -4.92 6.12
C LYS A 60 -14.79 -4.38 4.69
N THR A 61 -14.21 -3.20 4.51
CA THR A 61 -14.02 -2.62 3.17
C THR A 61 -12.66 -1.95 3.02
N ILE A 62 -12.09 -2.07 1.83
CA ILE A 62 -10.94 -1.28 1.39
C ILE A 62 -11.28 -0.72 0.02
N LYS A 63 -11.39 0.61 -0.09
CA LYS A 63 -11.52 1.30 -1.37
C LYS A 63 -10.17 1.91 -1.74
N VAL A 64 -9.72 1.65 -2.95
CA VAL A 64 -8.43 2.09 -3.47
C VAL A 64 -8.65 3.09 -4.59
N PHE A 65 -7.91 4.19 -4.57
CA PHE A 65 -7.84 5.16 -5.65
C PHE A 65 -6.38 5.39 -6.01
N SER A 66 -6.00 5.23 -7.29
CA SER A 66 -4.65 5.56 -7.74
C SER A 66 -4.51 7.07 -7.93
N THR A 67 -3.35 7.61 -7.59
CA THR A 67 -3.01 9.00 -7.82
C THR A 67 -1.67 9.10 -8.53
N SER A 68 -1.50 10.08 -9.39
CA SER A 68 -0.20 10.36 -9.98
C SER A 68 -0.05 11.82 -10.36
N PHE A 69 1.20 12.27 -10.45
CA PHE A 69 1.52 13.52 -11.10
C PHE A 69 2.87 13.47 -11.80
N VAL A 70 3.02 14.35 -12.79
CA VAL A 70 4.26 14.59 -13.52
C VAL A 70 4.45 16.09 -13.70
N THR A 71 5.70 16.53 -13.65
CA THR A 71 6.08 17.91 -13.96
C THR A 71 6.71 17.94 -15.34
N VAL A 72 6.21 18.80 -16.22
CA VAL A 72 6.74 19.04 -17.56
C VAL A 72 7.00 20.54 -17.67
N ASP A 73 8.29 20.91 -17.71
CA ASP A 73 8.76 22.29 -17.58
C ASP A 73 8.16 22.97 -16.33
N ASP A 74 7.45 24.09 -16.50
CA ASP A 74 6.82 24.86 -15.42
C ASP A 74 5.39 24.36 -15.08
N SER A 75 4.93 23.28 -15.70
CA SER A 75 3.57 22.75 -15.54
C SER A 75 3.56 21.44 -14.76
N ALA A 76 2.58 21.28 -13.87
CA ALA A 76 2.29 20.02 -13.20
C ALA A 76 0.96 19.45 -13.70
N TYR A 77 0.98 18.19 -14.10
CA TYR A 77 -0.20 17.44 -14.52
C TYR A 77 -0.44 16.34 -13.49
N SER A 78 -1.65 16.29 -12.93
CA SER A 78 -2.06 15.29 -11.96
C SER A 78 -3.26 14.49 -12.47
N SER A 79 -3.29 13.20 -12.17
CA SER A 79 -4.46 12.34 -12.36
C SER A 79 -4.84 11.63 -11.08
N ILE A 80 -6.14 11.45 -10.89
CA ILE A 80 -6.72 10.65 -9.83
C ILE A 80 -7.77 9.73 -10.44
N ASP A 81 -7.76 8.45 -10.07
CA ASP A 81 -8.87 7.57 -10.37
C ASP A 81 -10.05 7.92 -9.44
N GLU A 82 -11.10 8.54 -10.00
CA GLU A 82 -12.28 8.95 -9.22
C GLU A 82 -13.18 7.77 -8.83
N GLN A 83 -13.15 6.69 -9.59
CA GLN A 83 -14.04 5.54 -9.38
C GLN A 83 -13.46 4.63 -8.30
N GLY A 84 -12.17 4.34 -8.42
CA GLY A 84 -11.45 3.45 -7.54
C GLY A 84 -11.94 2.00 -7.62
N VAL A 85 -11.36 1.15 -6.78
CA VAL A 85 -11.71 -0.26 -6.66
C VAL A 85 -12.05 -0.59 -5.21
N THR A 86 -13.22 -1.16 -4.97
CA THR A 86 -13.64 -1.59 -3.63
C THR A 86 -13.48 -3.10 -3.45
N TYR A 87 -12.79 -3.46 -2.37
CA TYR A 87 -12.63 -4.81 -1.86
C TYR A 87 -13.45 -4.98 -0.58
N TYR A 88 -13.92 -6.21 -0.34
CA TYR A 88 -14.79 -6.55 0.80
C TYR A 88 -14.23 -7.76 1.54
N ASP A 89 -14.51 -7.81 2.85
CA ASP A 89 -14.23 -8.95 3.72
C ASP A 89 -12.78 -9.46 3.59
N ILE A 90 -11.81 -8.57 3.77
CA ILE A 90 -10.38 -8.85 3.62
C ILE A 90 -9.87 -9.49 4.90
N PRO A 91 -9.58 -10.81 4.95
CA PRO A 91 -9.13 -11.47 6.16
C PRO A 91 -7.75 -10.97 6.61
N ASP A 92 -7.41 -11.23 7.86
CA ASP A 92 -6.04 -11.06 8.33
C ASP A 92 -5.06 -11.91 7.50
N GLY A 93 -3.86 -11.40 7.27
CA GLY A 93 -2.82 -12.00 6.43
C GLY A 93 -3.12 -12.00 4.92
N SER A 94 -4.26 -11.45 4.49
CA SER A 94 -4.64 -11.35 3.08
C SER A 94 -4.26 -10.00 2.49
N ALA A 95 -4.18 -9.93 1.17
CA ALA A 95 -3.79 -8.74 0.45
C ALA A 95 -4.76 -8.38 -0.69
N VAL A 96 -4.81 -7.09 -1.02
CA VAL A 96 -5.55 -6.55 -2.15
C VAL A 96 -4.61 -5.79 -3.07
N LYS A 97 -4.83 -5.86 -4.38
CA LYS A 97 -4.02 -5.12 -5.34
C LYS A 97 -4.36 -3.64 -5.26
N ILE A 98 -3.37 -2.80 -5.02
CA ILE A 98 -3.50 -1.35 -5.04
C ILE A 98 -3.30 -0.84 -6.46
N ASP A 99 -2.19 -1.23 -7.09
CA ASP A 99 -1.79 -0.70 -8.40
C ASP A 99 -0.90 -1.68 -9.17
N GLN A 100 -0.57 -1.33 -10.41
CA GLN A 100 0.45 -1.95 -11.22
C GLN A 100 1.34 -0.88 -11.85
N TYR A 101 2.65 -1.04 -11.69
CA TYR A 101 3.65 -0.12 -12.21
C TYR A 101 4.40 -0.76 -13.37
N ASP A 102 4.63 0.02 -14.42
CA ASP A 102 5.58 -0.30 -15.47
C ASP A 102 6.97 0.20 -15.06
N ASP A 103 7.92 -0.73 -14.90
CA ASP A 103 9.25 -0.42 -14.39
C ASP A 103 10.12 0.42 -15.37
N TYR A 104 9.62 0.72 -16.57
CA TYR A 104 10.28 1.57 -17.57
C TYR A 104 9.52 2.88 -17.84
N TYR A 105 8.22 2.82 -18.09
CA TYR A 105 7.44 3.99 -18.48
C TYR A 105 7.01 4.88 -17.32
N ASP A 106 6.93 4.34 -16.09
CA ASP A 106 6.47 5.10 -14.93
C ASP A 106 7.57 5.90 -14.23
N LEU A 107 8.82 5.83 -14.71
CA LEU A 107 9.99 6.40 -14.03
C LEU A 107 9.92 7.93 -13.88
N ASP A 108 9.20 8.62 -14.77
CA ASP A 108 9.01 10.07 -14.72
C ASP A 108 7.77 10.52 -13.93
N TYR A 109 6.89 9.58 -13.58
CA TYR A 109 5.69 9.84 -12.80
C TYR A 109 5.94 9.60 -11.32
N VAL A 110 5.44 10.52 -10.49
CA VAL A 110 5.23 10.23 -9.07
C VAL A 110 3.87 9.57 -8.95
N ILE A 111 3.84 8.33 -8.47
CA ILE A 111 2.61 7.54 -8.39
C ILE A 111 2.37 7.13 -6.94
N GLY A 112 1.18 7.46 -6.45
CA GLY A 112 0.71 7.23 -5.10
C GLY A 112 -0.68 6.61 -5.10
N PHE A 113 -1.32 6.63 -3.94
CA PHE A 113 -2.68 6.11 -3.79
C PHE A 113 -3.41 6.75 -2.61
N VAL A 114 -4.73 6.64 -2.64
CA VAL A 114 -5.61 6.90 -1.50
C VAL A 114 -6.32 5.61 -1.14
N LEU A 115 -6.42 5.30 0.14
CA LEU A 115 -7.21 4.19 0.66
C LEU A 115 -8.30 4.74 1.57
N GLU A 116 -9.51 4.22 1.45
CA GLU A 116 -10.53 4.29 2.49
C GLU A 116 -10.71 2.90 3.07
N ILE A 117 -10.44 2.75 4.36
CA ILE A 117 -10.46 1.48 5.08
C ILE A 117 -11.55 1.55 6.14
N GLU A 118 -12.44 0.56 6.16
CA GLU A 118 -13.44 0.35 7.21
C GLU A 118 -13.18 -0.98 7.90
N SER A 119 -12.95 -0.93 9.21
CA SER A 119 -12.77 -2.10 10.08
C SER A 119 -13.58 -1.93 11.34
N GLU A 120 -14.11 -3.03 11.88
CA GLU A 120 -14.82 -3.01 13.17
C GLU A 120 -13.88 -2.68 14.34
N THR A 121 -12.63 -3.14 14.28
CA THR A 121 -11.67 -2.99 15.37
C THR A 121 -10.93 -1.66 15.33
N LEU A 122 -10.68 -1.14 14.13
CA LEU A 122 -9.93 0.11 13.94
C LEU A 122 -10.88 1.31 13.70
N GLY A 123 -12.08 1.07 13.19
CA GLY A 123 -12.98 2.12 12.70
C GLY A 123 -12.71 2.45 11.23
N LYS A 124 -13.04 3.67 10.83
CA LYS A 124 -12.92 4.13 9.44
C LYS A 124 -11.77 5.11 9.29
N TYR A 125 -10.90 4.88 8.32
CA TYR A 125 -9.74 5.71 8.04
C TYR A 125 -9.61 6.01 6.55
N GLN A 126 -9.07 7.19 6.26
CA GLN A 126 -8.50 7.53 4.97
C GLN A 126 -6.97 7.58 5.10
N ILE A 127 -6.29 6.94 4.16
CA ILE A 127 -4.84 6.88 4.08
C ILE A 127 -4.44 7.51 2.75
N ASN A 128 -3.63 8.56 2.80
CA ASN A 128 -3.11 9.24 1.62
C ASN A 128 -1.61 8.96 1.50
N CYS A 129 -1.20 8.27 0.44
CA CYS A 129 0.19 8.07 0.10
C CYS A 129 0.53 8.86 -1.16
N ILE A 130 1.43 9.83 -1.03
CA ILE A 130 1.90 10.64 -2.17
C ILE A 130 2.74 9.77 -3.14
N GLY A 131 3.42 8.76 -2.58
CA GLY A 131 4.31 7.88 -3.32
C GLY A 131 5.64 8.51 -3.71
N ASP A 132 6.30 7.89 -4.69
CA ASP A 132 7.63 8.24 -5.19
C ASP A 132 7.67 8.09 -6.73
N LYS A 133 8.74 8.57 -7.36
CA LYS A 133 9.00 8.32 -8.78
C LYS A 133 9.06 6.82 -9.09
N GLY A 134 8.36 6.36 -10.12
CA GLY A 134 8.25 4.94 -10.47
C GLY A 134 7.35 4.13 -9.52
N GLY A 135 6.54 4.84 -8.72
CA GLY A 135 5.53 4.28 -7.84
C GLY A 135 6.00 3.87 -6.44
N VAL A 136 5.03 3.47 -5.63
CA VAL A 136 5.25 3.12 -4.23
C VAL A 136 6.05 1.81 -4.11
N LYS A 137 6.87 1.72 -3.06
CA LYS A 137 7.69 0.54 -2.72
C LYS A 137 7.14 -0.17 -1.48
N ASP A 138 7.82 -1.23 -1.08
CA ASP A 138 7.57 -1.91 0.19
C ASP A 138 7.74 -0.96 1.36
N MET A 139 6.67 -0.77 2.13
CA MET A 139 6.69 0.01 3.35
C MET A 139 5.58 -0.39 4.30
N VAL A 140 5.82 -0.23 5.60
CA VAL A 140 4.75 -0.29 6.59
C VAL A 140 4.00 1.04 6.56
N ILE A 141 2.67 0.97 6.40
CA ILE A 141 1.78 2.14 6.37
C ILE A 141 1.43 2.56 7.79
N LEU A 142 1.01 1.59 8.61
CA LEU A 142 0.58 1.79 9.99
C LEU A 142 1.15 0.67 10.85
N TRP A 143 1.84 1.05 11.93
CA TRP A 143 2.34 0.14 12.97
C TRP A 143 1.29 -0.09 14.06
N ASP A 144 1.43 -1.20 14.80
CA ASP A 144 0.65 -1.49 16.01
C ASP A 144 0.81 -0.44 17.12
N THR A 145 1.92 0.31 17.10
CA THR A 145 2.17 1.48 17.96
C THR A 145 1.34 2.72 17.58
N GLY A 146 0.63 2.68 16.45
CA GLY A 146 -0.08 3.84 15.89
C GLY A 146 0.82 4.78 15.06
N GLU A 147 2.12 4.50 14.97
CA GLU A 147 3.03 5.26 14.12
C GLU A 147 2.77 4.99 12.64
N VAL A 148 2.90 6.01 11.80
CA VAL A 148 2.71 5.93 10.35
C VAL A 148 4.00 6.20 9.60
N ASN A 149 4.08 5.73 8.35
CA ASN A 149 5.18 6.13 7.48
C ASN A 149 5.19 7.64 7.26
N ARG A 150 6.37 8.25 7.14
CA ARG A 150 6.52 9.69 6.84
C ARG A 150 5.84 10.13 5.54
N SER A 151 5.74 9.23 4.56
CA SER A 151 5.13 9.49 3.26
C SER A 151 3.62 9.21 3.23
N VAL A 152 3.03 8.95 4.41
CA VAL A 152 1.63 8.59 4.58
C VAL A 152 0.93 9.60 5.49
N GLY A 153 -0.14 10.19 4.99
CA GLY A 153 -1.13 10.89 5.80
C GLY A 153 -2.23 9.93 6.25
N LEU A 154 -2.58 9.96 7.54
CA LEU A 154 -3.67 9.16 8.12
C LEU A 154 -4.73 10.10 8.70
N GLN A 155 -5.98 9.92 8.27
CA GLN A 155 -7.13 10.68 8.76
C GLN A 155 -8.21 9.71 9.21
N LYS A 156 -8.73 9.90 10.43
CA LYS A 156 -9.91 9.15 10.88
C LYS A 156 -11.16 9.75 10.25
N LEU A 157 -12.03 8.91 9.73
CA LEU A 157 -13.33 9.30 9.18
C LEU A 157 -14.39 9.12 10.29
N GLU A 158 -15.28 10.11 10.43
CA GLU A 158 -16.40 10.10 11.39
C GLU A 158 -17.51 9.11 10.98
#